data_AF-A0A7M7Q2Z9-F1
#
_entry.id   AF-A0A7M7Q2Z9-F1
#
_cell.length_a   1.000
_cell.length_b   1.000
_cell.length_c   1.000
_cell.angle_alpha   90.00
_cell.angle_beta   90.00
_cell.angle_gamma   90.00
#
_symmetry.space_group_name_H-M   'P 1'
#
loop_
_entity.id
_entity.type
_entity.pdbx_description
1 polymer ?
#
loop_
_entity_poly.entity_id
_entity_poly.type
_entity_poly.pdbx_seq_one_letter_code
_entity_poly.pdbx_strand_id
1 'polypeptide(L)'
;MTKKAKTNYESGKTSSAGNKTAHNSAQQKFYLKSSIISNLNKSSVESCTNDLLENVFTDEELARSSVTGKPCNATKNQEVAPALDSARMDYVRETVHKFFGKTSKINSRINKAAQNKISTKHKDLKKRKKNSE
;
A
#
# COMPACT_ATOMS: atom_id res chain seq x y z
N MET A 1 -29.49 -59.57 13.34
CA MET A 1 -30.39 -59.02 14.40
C MET A 1 -29.62 -58.00 15.21
N THR A 2 -30.35 -57.07 15.86
CA THR A 2 -29.92 -55.81 16.54
C THR A 2 -29.34 -54.73 15.64
N LYS A 3 -29.64 -53.43 15.82
CA LYS A 3 -30.82 -52.63 16.20
C LYS A 3 -30.35 -51.17 15.93
N LYS A 4 -31.30 -50.28 15.62
CA LYS A 4 -31.13 -48.87 15.22
C LYS A 4 -30.30 -48.03 16.22
N ALA A 5 -29.62 -47.00 15.70
CA ALA A 5 -29.64 -45.66 16.30
C ALA A 5 -29.47 -44.59 15.19
N LYS A 6 -30.56 -43.86 14.92
CA LYS A 6 -30.55 -42.56 14.23
C LYS A 6 -30.28 -41.50 15.29
N THR A 7 -29.40 -40.55 15.00
CA THR A 7 -29.40 -39.25 15.69
C THR A 7 -29.35 -38.17 14.62
N ASN A 8 -30.53 -37.56 14.41
CA ASN A 8 -30.66 -36.24 13.82
C ASN A 8 -29.95 -35.24 14.73
N TYR A 9 -29.09 -34.40 14.17
CA TYR A 9 -28.84 -33.08 14.74
C TYR A 9 -28.97 -32.05 13.63
N GLU A 10 -30.20 -31.56 13.52
CA GLU A 10 -30.56 -30.32 12.88
C GLU A 10 -30.33 -29.19 13.90
N SER A 11 -30.08 -27.97 13.42
CA SER A 11 -29.84 -26.71 14.15
C SER A 11 -28.37 -26.26 14.14
N GLY A 12 -27.99 -25.14 13.54
CA GLY A 12 -28.81 -24.07 13.00
C GLY A 12 -28.07 -23.24 11.96
N LYS A 13 -28.81 -22.80 10.96
CA LYS A 13 -28.46 -21.65 10.12
C LYS A 13 -28.45 -20.42 11.02
N THR A 14 -27.28 -20.02 11.49
CA THR A 14 -27.08 -18.65 11.95
C THR A 14 -26.82 -17.80 10.71
N SER A 15 -27.92 -17.25 10.19
CA SER A 15 -27.89 -16.05 9.36
C SER A 15 -27.32 -14.90 10.20
N SER A 16 -25.98 -14.84 10.28
CA SER A 16 -25.31 -13.63 10.72
C SER A 16 -25.32 -12.66 9.54
N ALA A 17 -26.37 -11.84 9.51
CA ALA A 17 -26.39 -10.58 8.80
C ALA A 17 -25.29 -9.70 9.41
N GLY A 18 -24.05 -9.95 8.98
CA GLY A 18 -22.91 -9.10 9.27
C GLY A 18 -23.13 -7.78 8.55
N ASN A 19 -23.50 -6.77 9.34
CA ASN A 19 -23.64 -5.37 8.96
C ASN A 19 -22.69 -4.98 7.83
N LYS A 20 -23.24 -4.71 6.64
CA LYS A 20 -22.57 -3.85 5.66
C LYS A 20 -22.58 -2.44 6.24
N THR A 21 -21.67 -2.16 7.17
CA THR A 21 -21.26 -0.80 7.47
C THR A 21 -20.61 -0.30 6.19
N ALA A 22 -21.42 0.32 5.33
CA ALA A 22 -20.92 1.16 4.27
C ALA A 22 -20.11 2.25 4.97
N HIS A 23 -18.80 2.07 5.01
CA HIS A 23 -17.88 3.13 5.34
C HIS A 23 -18.04 4.19 4.24
N ASN A 24 -19.02 5.08 4.42
CA ASN A 24 -18.99 6.41 3.86
C ASN A 24 -17.85 7.17 4.54
N SER A 25 -16.60 6.72 4.33
CA SER A 25 -15.50 7.66 4.43
C SER A 25 -15.66 8.53 3.20
N ALA A 26 -16.18 9.74 3.39
CA ALA A 26 -15.86 10.81 2.46
C ALA A 26 -14.33 10.81 2.40
N GLN A 27 -13.75 10.20 1.38
CA GLN A 27 -12.31 10.15 1.20
C GLN A 27 -11.88 11.61 1.13
N GLN A 28 -11.30 12.13 2.21
CA GLN A 28 -10.69 13.44 2.19
C GLN A 28 -9.69 13.39 1.05
N LYS A 29 -9.96 14.14 0.00
CA LYS A 29 -9.07 14.20 -1.15
C LYS A 29 -7.76 14.80 -0.66
N PHE A 30 -6.72 13.99 -0.65
CA PHE A 30 -5.39 14.39 -0.28
C PHE A 30 -4.78 15.25 -1.39
N TYR A 31 -4.26 16.42 -1.04
CA TYR A 31 -3.60 17.33 -1.97
C TYR A 31 -2.36 17.94 -1.32
N LEU A 32 -1.24 17.95 -2.05
CA LEU A 32 -0.07 18.71 -1.65
C LEU A 32 -0.26 20.20 -1.98
N LYS A 33 0.44 21.07 -1.24
CA LYS A 33 0.51 22.50 -1.55
C LYS A 33 1.10 22.71 -2.94
N SER A 34 0.59 23.68 -3.69
CA SER A 34 1.06 23.99 -5.05
C SER A 34 2.56 24.31 -5.10
N SER A 35 3.11 24.93 -4.06
CA SER A 35 4.54 25.21 -3.94
C SER A 35 5.41 23.95 -3.89
N ILE A 36 4.90 22.86 -3.32
CA ILE A 36 5.59 21.56 -3.31
C ILE A 36 5.58 20.99 -4.74
N ILE A 37 4.42 21.03 -5.39
CA ILE A 37 4.25 20.51 -6.75
C ILE A 37 5.12 21.24 -7.78
N SER A 38 5.29 22.56 -7.63
CA SER A 38 6.15 23.35 -8.52
C SER A 38 7.62 22.95 -8.39
N ASN A 39 8.07 22.60 -7.17
CA ASN A 39 9.45 22.29 -6.84
C ASN A 39 9.85 20.82 -7.07
N LEU A 40 8.93 19.96 -7.52
CA LEU A 40 9.25 18.56 -7.81
C LEU A 40 10.29 18.44 -8.92
N ASN A 41 11.24 17.51 -8.75
CA ASN A 41 12.21 17.17 -9.78
C ASN A 41 11.54 16.42 -10.94
N LYS A 42 11.32 17.13 -12.04
CA LYS A 42 10.66 16.61 -13.25
C LYS A 42 11.63 16.06 -14.31
N SER A 43 12.90 15.85 -13.95
CA SER A 43 13.91 15.32 -14.88
C SER A 43 13.60 13.89 -15.37
N SER A 44 12.97 13.08 -14.53
CA SER A 44 12.56 11.72 -14.85
C SER A 44 11.33 11.30 -14.04
N VAL A 45 10.67 10.23 -14.49
CA VAL A 45 9.54 9.63 -13.79
C VAL A 45 9.96 9.17 -12.40
N GLU A 46 11.14 8.55 -12.30
CA GLU A 46 11.69 8.02 -11.06
C GLU A 46 11.99 9.13 -10.06
N SER A 47 12.68 10.20 -10.50
CA SER A 47 12.99 11.36 -9.65
C SER A 47 11.71 12.02 -9.15
N CYS A 48 10.76 12.29 -10.04
CA CYS A 48 9.50 12.92 -9.68
C CYS A 48 8.67 12.05 -8.73
N THR A 49 8.63 10.73 -8.97
CA THR A 49 7.92 9.78 -8.10
C THR A 49 8.58 9.73 -6.71
N ASN A 50 9.90 9.70 -6.63
CA ASN A 50 10.61 9.67 -5.36
C ASN A 50 10.36 10.94 -4.52
N ASP A 51 10.44 12.12 -5.14
CA ASP A 51 10.14 13.38 -4.47
C ASP A 51 8.69 13.41 -3.97
N LEU A 52 7.75 12.96 -4.80
CA LEU A 52 6.35 12.84 -4.40
C LEU A 52 6.18 11.89 -3.22
N LEU A 53 6.80 10.71 -3.24
CA LEU A 53 6.68 9.76 -2.15
C LEU A 53 7.20 10.33 -0.82
N GLU A 54 8.28 11.11 -0.83
CA GLU A 54 8.82 11.74 0.39
C GLU A 54 8.00 12.94 0.89
N ASN A 55 7.22 13.59 0.01
CA ASN A 55 6.30 14.64 0.42
C ASN A 55 4.92 14.09 0.82
N VAL A 56 4.52 12.97 0.22
CA VAL A 56 3.25 12.33 0.47
C VAL A 56 3.32 11.47 1.70
N PHE A 57 4.39 10.69 1.90
CA PHE A 57 4.57 9.72 3.00
C PHE A 57 5.78 10.05 3.87
N THR A 58 5.67 9.75 5.16
CA THR A 58 6.81 9.83 6.07
C THR A 58 7.82 8.71 5.82
N ASP A 59 9.08 8.94 6.21
CA ASP A 59 10.13 7.94 6.13
C ASP A 59 9.79 6.64 6.87
N GLU A 60 9.09 6.75 8.01
CA GLU A 60 8.66 5.60 8.80
C GLU A 60 7.55 4.81 8.11
N GLU A 61 6.56 5.50 7.53
CA GLU A 61 5.51 4.88 6.73
C GLU A 61 6.14 4.12 5.55
N LEU A 62 7.05 4.76 4.81
CA LEU A 62 7.75 4.13 3.68
C LEU A 62 8.59 2.92 4.10
N ALA A 63 9.23 2.97 5.27
CA ALA A 63 10.08 1.86 5.75
C ALA A 63 9.28 0.65 6.26
N ARG A 64 8.03 0.87 6.71
CA ARG A 64 7.16 -0.17 7.27
C ARG A 64 6.10 -0.70 6.29
N SER A 65 5.88 0.00 5.17
CA SER A 65 4.84 -0.35 4.20
C SER A 65 5.39 -1.09 2.99
N SER A 66 4.48 -1.56 2.13
CA SER A 66 4.76 -2.13 0.82
C SER A 66 3.85 -1.50 -0.24
N VAL A 67 4.20 -1.65 -1.53
CA VAL A 67 3.37 -1.10 -2.62
C VAL A 67 2.05 -1.85 -2.76
N THR A 68 1.99 -3.14 -2.43
CA THR A 68 0.83 -4.00 -2.73
C THR A 68 0.20 -4.68 -1.52
N GLY A 69 0.85 -4.68 -0.36
CA GLY A 69 0.40 -5.44 0.81
C GLY A 69 0.47 -6.95 0.63
N LYS A 70 1.18 -7.44 -0.41
CA LYS A 70 1.24 -8.88 -0.72
C LYS A 70 2.55 -9.49 -0.24
N PRO A 71 2.52 -10.70 0.34
CA PRO A 71 3.74 -11.45 0.65
C PRO A 71 4.51 -11.74 -0.63
N CYS A 72 5.84 -11.62 -0.55
CA CYS A 72 6.70 -12.14 -1.61
C CYS A 72 6.76 -13.67 -1.51
N ASN A 73 6.67 -14.38 -2.64
CA ASN A 73 6.71 -15.84 -2.66
C ASN A 73 7.96 -16.42 -1.97
N ALA A 74 9.10 -15.73 -2.10
CA ALA A 74 10.36 -16.11 -1.48
C ALA A 74 10.36 -15.93 0.05
N THR A 75 9.49 -15.07 0.59
CA THR A 75 9.40 -14.74 2.02
C THR A 75 8.00 -14.99 2.57
N LYS A 76 7.33 -16.05 2.09
CA LYS A 76 5.95 -16.41 2.47
C LYS A 76 5.70 -16.58 3.98
N ASN A 77 6.75 -16.81 4.76
CA ASN A 77 6.69 -16.99 6.22
C ASN A 77 7.06 -15.71 7.00
N GLN A 78 7.37 -14.60 6.32
CA GLN A 78 7.65 -13.33 6.98
C GLN A 78 6.37 -12.51 7.14
N GLU A 79 6.36 -11.67 8.17
CA GLU A 79 5.27 -10.73 8.42
C GLU A 79 5.06 -9.82 7.20
N VAL A 80 3.81 -9.69 6.77
CA VAL A 80 3.45 -8.96 5.55
C VAL A 80 3.36 -7.48 5.88
N ALA A 81 4.21 -6.68 5.22
CA ALA A 81 4.15 -5.23 5.36
C ALA A 81 2.83 -4.68 4.76
N PRO A 82 2.08 -3.83 5.48
CA PRO A 82 0.83 -3.25 5.00
C PRO A 82 1.01 -2.48 3.69
N ALA A 83 -0.03 -2.42 2.85
CA ALA A 83 0.01 -1.60 1.66
C ALA A 83 0.04 -0.10 2.02
N LEU A 84 0.75 0.70 1.22
CA LEU A 84 0.62 2.16 1.28
C LEU A 84 -0.82 2.58 1.04
N ASP A 85 -1.22 3.70 1.65
CA ASP A 85 -2.55 4.25 1.48
C ASP A 85 -2.88 4.46 0.00
N SER A 86 -3.95 3.79 -0.44
CA SER A 86 -4.32 3.71 -1.85
C SER A 86 -4.67 5.07 -2.44
N ALA A 87 -5.36 5.94 -1.68
CA ALA A 87 -5.75 7.27 -2.13
C ALA A 87 -4.52 8.19 -2.33
N ARG A 88 -3.56 8.16 -1.40
CA ARG A 88 -2.27 8.86 -1.53
C ARG A 88 -1.45 8.33 -2.70
N MET A 89 -1.43 7.02 -2.93
CA MET A 89 -0.74 6.44 -4.09
C MET A 89 -1.42 6.81 -5.42
N ASP A 90 -2.75 6.87 -5.46
CA ASP A 90 -3.47 7.35 -6.64
C ASP A 90 -3.17 8.82 -6.93
N TYR A 91 -3.09 9.66 -5.90
CA TYR A 91 -2.64 11.04 -6.04
C TYR A 91 -1.22 11.15 -6.62
N VAL A 92 -0.28 10.31 -6.18
CA VAL A 92 1.07 10.24 -6.77
C VAL A 92 0.99 9.89 -8.25
N ARG A 93 0.23 8.86 -8.63
CA ARG A 93 0.06 8.46 -10.04
C ARG A 93 -0.53 9.58 -10.89
N GLU A 94 -1.61 10.20 -10.42
CA GLU A 94 -2.26 11.31 -11.12
C GLU A 94 -1.30 12.48 -11.31
N THR A 95 -0.51 12.81 -10.30
CA THR A 95 0.44 13.92 -10.37
C THR A 95 1.56 13.63 -11.35
N VAL A 96 2.13 12.42 -11.34
CA VAL A 96 3.17 12.01 -12.31
C VAL A 96 2.58 11.96 -13.74
N HIS A 97 1.36 11.47 -13.91
CA HIS A 97 0.69 11.45 -15.22
C HIS A 97 0.45 12.84 -15.80
N LYS A 98 0.23 13.87 -14.96
CA LYS A 98 0.13 15.26 -15.43
C LYS A 98 1.41 15.76 -16.09
N PHE A 99 2.58 15.27 -15.66
CA PHE A 99 3.87 15.71 -16.19
C PHE A 99 4.40 14.83 -17.32
N PHE A 100 4.19 13.51 -17.25
CA PHE A 100 4.81 12.54 -18.18
C PHE A 100 3.81 11.80 -19.07
N GLY A 101 2.52 12.12 -18.96
CA GLY A 101 1.43 11.46 -19.69
C GLY A 101 0.99 10.14 -19.06
N LYS A 102 -0.21 9.70 -19.43
CA LYS A 102 -0.84 8.48 -18.91
C LYS A 102 -0.55 7.30 -19.85
N THR A 103 0.43 6.47 -19.50
CA THR A 103 0.73 5.23 -20.25
C THR A 103 1.04 4.06 -19.31
N SER A 104 0.87 2.82 -19.80
CA SER A 104 1.21 1.62 -19.04
C SER A 104 2.70 1.56 -18.64
N LYS A 105 3.59 2.06 -19.51
CA LYS A 105 5.03 2.17 -19.23
C LYS A 105 5.30 3.11 -18.04
N ILE A 106 4.61 4.24 -17.97
CA ILE A 106 4.75 5.20 -16.86
C ILE A 106 4.26 4.58 -15.55
N ASN A 107 3.10 3.91 -15.54
CA ASN A 107 2.60 3.19 -14.36
C ASN A 107 3.60 2.15 -13.83
N SER A 108 4.22 1.37 -14.72
CA SER A 108 5.25 0.40 -14.35
C SER A 108 6.46 1.09 -13.71
N ARG A 109 6.92 2.22 -14.28
CA ARG A 109 8.03 3.01 -13.73
C ARG A 109 7.70 3.62 -12.36
N ILE A 110 6.49 4.14 -12.16
CA ILE A 110 6.01 4.66 -10.86
C ILE A 110 6.06 3.54 -9.81
N ASN A 111 5.48 2.38 -10.11
CA ASN A 111 5.45 1.25 -9.18
C ASN A 111 6.86 0.75 -8.85
N LYS A 112 7.74 0.66 -9.85
CA LYS A 112 9.14 0.26 -9.64
C LYS A 112 9.90 1.28 -8.79
N ALA A 113 9.71 2.58 -9.02
CA ALA A 113 10.32 3.63 -8.22
C ALA A 113 9.85 3.55 -6.75
N ALA A 114 8.54 3.37 -6.53
CA ALA A 114 7.99 3.19 -5.19
C ALA A 114 8.55 1.96 -4.47
N GLN A 115 8.61 0.82 -5.15
CA GLN A 115 9.21 -0.40 -4.60
C GLN A 115 10.68 -0.21 -4.21
N ASN A 116 11.47 0.43 -5.07
CA ASN A 116 12.87 0.73 -4.80
C ASN A 116 13.02 1.66 -3.60
N LYS A 117 12.21 2.72 -3.52
CA LYS A 117 12.26 3.68 -2.41
C LYS A 117 11.94 3.03 -1.07
N ILE A 118 10.87 2.23 -1.01
CA ILE A 118 10.50 1.43 0.17
C ILE A 118 11.63 0.50 0.58
N SER A 119 12.20 -0.25 -0.38
CA SER A 119 13.31 -1.17 -0.13
C SER A 119 14.52 -0.47 0.48
N THR A 120 14.86 0.72 -0.03
CA THR A 120 15.94 1.56 0.54
C THR A 120 15.61 2.01 1.96
N LYS A 121 14.44 2.61 2.19
CA LYS A 121 14.04 3.09 3.53
C LYS A 121 13.96 1.96 4.56
N HIS A 122 13.52 0.77 4.15
CA HIS A 122 13.51 -0.42 5.00
C HIS A 122 14.92 -0.86 5.42
N LYS A 123 15.89 -0.83 4.50
CA LYS A 123 17.31 -1.11 4.81
C LYS A 123 17.89 -0.06 5.75
N ASP A 124 17.58 1.21 5.54
CA ASP A 124 18.06 2.30 6.38
C ASP A 124 17.52 2.20 7.80
N LEU A 125 16.23 1.87 7.96
CA LEU A 125 15.62 1.63 9.27
C LEU A 125 16.29 0.46 10.01
N LYS A 126 16.60 -0.64 9.31
CA LYS A 126 17.32 -1.79 9.88
C LYS A 126 18.73 -1.42 10.36
N LYS A 127 19.47 -0.61 9.59
CA LYS A 127 20.80 -0.12 9.98
C LYS A 127 20.75 0.76 11.24
N ARG A 128 19.77 1.67 11.31
CA ARG A 128 19.61 2.56 12.48
C ARG A 128 19.36 1.78 13.77
N LYS A 129 18.53 0.73 13.72
CA LYS A 129 18.27 -0.14 14.88
C LYS A 129 19.52 -0.88 15.36
N LYS A 130 20.32 -1.42 14.44
CA LYS A 130 21.56 -2.14 14.78
C LYS A 130 22.62 -1.25 15.43
N ASN A 131 22.65 0.04 15.10
CA ASN A 131 23.63 0.98 15.65
C ASN A 131 23.21 1.59 17.00
N SER A 132 21.99 1.29 17.48
CA SER A 132 21.46 1.76 18.77
C SER A 132 21.46 0.67 19.85
N GLU A 133 21.93 -0.54 19.53
CA GLU A 133 22.19 -1.65 20.45
C GLU A 133 23.70 -1.75 20.73
#